data_AF-A0A3B1CXQ8-F1
#
_entry.id   AF-A0A3B1CXQ8-F1
#
_cell.length_a   1.000
_cell.length_b   1.000
_cell.length_c   1.000
_cell.angle_alpha   90.00
_cell.angle_beta   90.00
_cell.angle_gamma   90.00
#
_symmetry.space_group_name_H-M   'P 1'
#
loop_
_entity.id
_entity.type
_entity.pdbx_description
1 polymer ?
#
loop_
_entity_poly.entity_id
_entity_poly.type
_entity_poly.pdbx_seq_one_letter_code
_entity_poly.pdbx_strand_id
1 'polypeptide(L)'
;MQDIREKILKAYHENEGNVISLLQDIEESFGYLPQDAIDWFSEQLDIPPSRFYGIATFYAQFHLKPRGENIITACCGTACHVKGSERLINSLIRELHIPSGEDTSEDKKFTVEKVNCVGACSIAPVVIINKEVHGKMTADRLMKEIRKIK
;
A
#
# COMPACT_ATOMS: atom_id res chain seq x y z
N MET A 1 3.98 -0.96 21.68
CA MET A 1 3.96 0.28 20.87
C MET A 1 5.18 1.16 21.14
N GLN A 2 5.51 1.46 22.40
CA GLN A 2 6.64 2.33 22.76
C GLN A 2 8.01 1.81 22.25
N ASP A 3 8.27 0.52 22.45
CA ASP A 3 9.51 -0.16 22.03
C ASP A 3 9.79 -0.04 20.51
N ILE A 4 8.75 -0.16 19.67
CA ILE A 4 8.87 -0.03 18.21
C ILE A 4 9.24 1.40 17.81
N ARG A 5 8.59 2.41 18.42
CA ARG A 5 8.85 3.82 18.09
C ARG A 5 10.26 4.24 18.48
N GLU A 6 10.73 3.79 19.65
CA GLU A 6 12.10 4.03 20.11
C GLU A 6 13.14 3.38 19.20
N LYS A 7 12.88 2.15 18.73
CA LYS A 7 13.76 1.47 17.76
C LYS A 7 13.87 2.25 16.45
N ILE A 8 12.75 2.73 15.91
CA ILE A 8 12.73 3.55 14.68
C ILE A 8 13.48 4.88 14.91
N LEU A 9 13.23 5.55 16.05
CA LEU A 9 13.91 6.80 16.38
C LEU A 9 15.44 6.62 16.45
N LYS A 10 15.89 5.51 17.05
CA LYS A 10 17.32 5.18 17.11
C LYS A 10 17.91 4.99 15.71
N ALA A 11 17.23 4.21 14.85
CA ALA A 11 17.66 3.99 13.47
C ALA A 11 17.70 5.28 12.64
N TYR A 12 16.76 6.20 12.89
CA TYR A 12 16.75 7.53 12.27
C TYR A 12 18.01 8.33 12.61
N HIS A 13 18.42 8.35 13.89
CA HIS A 13 19.64 9.05 14.30
C HIS A 13 20.92 8.39 13.79
N GLU A 14 21.00 7.05 13.82
CA GLU A 14 22.20 6.32 13.39
C GLU A 14 22.47 6.45 11.89
N ASN A 15 21.42 6.54 11.07
CA ASN A 15 21.54 6.57 9.61
C ASN A 15 21.43 7.99 9.01
N GLU A 16 21.44 9.04 9.84
CA GLU A 16 21.14 10.42 9.41
C GLU A 16 19.86 10.49 8.54
N GLY A 17 18.83 9.78 9.00
CA GLY A 17 17.59 9.57 8.28
C GLY A 17 16.88 10.89 7.96
N ASN A 18 16.05 10.85 6.92
CA ASN A 18 15.15 11.95 6.58
C ASN A 18 13.69 11.55 6.87
N VAL A 19 12.78 12.52 6.78
CA VAL A 19 11.35 12.30 7.08
C VAL A 19 10.72 11.21 6.20
N ILE A 20 11.18 11.04 4.95
CA ILE A 20 10.66 10.00 4.06
C ILE A 20 11.07 8.61 4.57
N SER A 21 12.35 8.41 4.89
CA SER A 21 12.85 7.14 5.46
C SER A 21 12.14 6.82 6.77
N LEU A 22 11.94 7.81 7.64
CA LEU A 22 11.20 7.66 8.88
C LEU A 22 9.75 7.19 8.65
N LEU A 23 9.04 7.82 7.69
CA LEU A 23 7.68 7.39 7.34
C LEU A 23 7.64 5.98 6.76
N GLN A 24 8.67 5.57 6.00
CA GLN A 24 8.79 4.19 5.50
C GLN A 24 8.94 3.18 6.65
N ASP A 25 9.80 3.48 7.63
CA ASP A 25 10.01 2.60 8.80
C ASP A 25 8.73 2.49 9.66
N ILE A 26 7.99 3.60 9.81
CA ILE A 26 6.69 3.61 10.50
C ILE A 26 5.69 2.74 9.72
N GLU A 27 5.54 2.97 8.41
CA GLU A 27 4.59 2.21 7.60
C GLU A 27 4.93 0.72 7.53
N GLU A 28 6.21 0.35 7.49
CA GLU A 28 6.65 -1.05 7.54
C GLU A 28 6.32 -1.71 8.89
N SER A 29 6.44 -0.96 9.98
CA SER A 29 6.21 -1.49 11.34
C SER A 29 4.72 -1.54 11.72
N PHE A 30 3.92 -0.58 11.25
CA PHE A 30 2.51 -0.41 11.63
C PHE A 30 1.52 -0.79 10.51
N GLY A 31 1.99 -0.97 9.28
CA GLY A 31 1.17 -1.25 8.08
C GLY A 31 0.48 -0.03 7.45
N TYR A 32 0.55 1.12 8.14
CA TYR A 32 0.05 2.43 7.72
C TYR A 32 0.77 3.50 8.56
N LEU A 33 0.35 4.75 8.45
CA LEU A 33 0.85 5.88 9.24
C LEU A 33 -0.17 6.33 10.29
N PRO A 34 -0.11 5.80 11.52
CA PRO A 34 -0.97 6.24 12.62
C PRO A 34 -0.70 7.70 12.99
N GLN A 35 -1.76 8.47 13.24
CA GLN A 35 -1.65 9.86 13.68
C GLN A 35 -0.87 9.98 15.00
N ASP A 36 -1.13 9.10 15.96
CA ASP A 36 -0.45 9.07 17.26
C ASP A 36 1.04 8.69 17.15
N ALA A 37 1.44 7.99 16.08
CA ALA A 37 2.85 7.77 15.77
C ALA A 37 3.48 9.05 15.20
N ILE A 38 2.83 9.70 14.22
CA ILE A 38 3.33 10.95 13.62
C ILE A 38 3.49 12.04 14.69
N ASP A 39 2.49 12.22 15.55
CA ASP A 39 2.52 13.23 16.62
C ASP A 39 3.67 12.96 17.59
N TRP A 40 3.91 11.70 17.93
CA TRP A 40 5.05 11.32 18.79
C TRP A 40 6.41 11.64 18.14
N PHE A 41 6.61 11.28 16.88
CA PHE A 41 7.87 11.60 16.18
C PHE A 41 8.05 13.10 15.93
N SER A 42 6.95 13.83 15.73
CA SER A 42 6.96 15.28 15.63
C SER A 42 7.53 15.94 16.89
N GLU A 43 7.09 15.49 18.06
CA GLU A 43 7.59 15.97 19.35
C GLU A 43 9.06 15.59 19.59
N GLN A 44 9.45 14.34 19.28
CA GLN A 44 10.82 13.87 19.53
C GLN A 44 11.87 14.51 18.62
N LEU A 45 11.50 14.85 17.38
CA LEU A 45 12.44 15.36 16.38
C LEU A 45 12.37 16.88 16.18
N ASP A 46 11.48 17.57 16.88
CA ASP A 46 11.19 19.01 16.70
C ASP A 46 10.85 19.35 15.23
N ILE A 47 10.08 18.47 14.59
CA ILE A 47 9.60 18.66 13.21
C ILE A 47 8.08 18.85 13.26
N PRO A 48 7.51 19.89 12.61
CA PRO A 48 6.07 20.11 12.66
C PRO A 48 5.28 18.97 11.98
N PRO A 49 4.11 18.56 12.51
CA PRO A 49 3.29 17.49 11.94
C PRO A 49 2.92 17.75 10.47
N SER A 50 2.73 19.02 10.10
CA SER A 50 2.42 19.46 8.74
C SER A 50 3.43 18.99 7.71
N ARG A 51 4.72 18.86 8.08
CA ARG A 51 5.77 18.35 7.19
C ARG A 51 5.60 16.86 6.91
N PHE A 52 5.25 16.08 7.93
CA PHE A 52 4.97 14.64 7.78
C PHE A 52 3.74 14.43 6.90
N TYR A 53 2.64 15.11 7.20
CA TYR A 53 1.41 15.00 6.41
C TYR A 53 1.57 15.52 4.99
N GLY A 54 2.35 16.59 4.79
CA GLY A 54 2.68 17.08 3.45
C GLY A 54 3.39 16.02 2.60
N ILE A 55 4.32 15.26 3.19
CA ILE A 55 5.01 14.16 2.50
C ILE A 55 4.08 12.95 2.32
N ALA A 56 3.38 12.55 3.37
CA ALA A 56 2.49 11.38 3.34
C ALA A 56 1.33 11.55 2.33
N THR A 57 0.83 12.76 2.15
CA THR A 57 -0.22 13.04 1.15
C THR A 57 0.32 13.27 -0.26
N PHE A 58 1.59 13.67 -0.40
CA PHE A 58 2.21 13.89 -1.69
C PHE A 58 2.65 12.58 -2.37
N TYR A 59 3.23 11.65 -1.60
CA TYR A 59 3.67 10.37 -2.14
C TYR A 59 2.58 9.31 -1.99
N ALA A 60 2.04 8.84 -3.12
CA ALA A 60 1.01 7.80 -3.19
C ALA A 60 1.41 6.43 -2.60
N GLN A 61 2.69 6.26 -2.21
CA GLN A 61 3.17 5.06 -1.52
C GLN A 61 2.69 5.00 -0.06
N PHE A 62 2.47 6.15 0.59
CA PHE A 62 2.14 6.20 2.01
C PHE A 62 0.63 6.14 2.25
N HIS A 63 0.24 5.40 3.29
CA HIS A 63 -1.15 5.18 3.64
C HIS A 63 -1.46 5.75 5.02
N LEU A 64 -2.40 6.70 5.07
CA LEU A 64 -2.89 7.29 6.33
C LEU A 64 -4.01 6.48 6.98
N LYS A 65 -4.56 5.49 6.26
CA LYS A 65 -5.62 4.61 6.74
C LYS A 65 -5.08 3.19 6.90
N PRO A 66 -5.61 2.41 7.86
CA PRO A 66 -5.28 0.99 7.98
C PRO A 66 -5.57 0.24 6.68
N ARG A 67 -4.62 -0.61 6.28
CA ARG A 67 -4.75 -1.52 5.14
C ARG A 67 -5.09 -2.92 5.65
N GLY A 68 -5.57 -3.75 4.73
CA GLY A 68 -5.77 -5.15 4.98
C GLY A 68 -4.45 -5.93 4.99
N GLU A 69 -4.49 -7.13 5.56
CA GLU A 69 -3.32 -8.02 5.62
C GLU A 69 -2.74 -8.36 4.24
N ASN A 70 -3.61 -8.45 3.23
CA ASN A 70 -3.23 -8.79 1.86
C ASN A 70 -3.46 -7.62 0.92
N ILE A 71 -2.39 -7.15 0.29
CA ILE A 71 -2.39 -6.01 -0.62
C ILE A 71 -2.35 -6.53 -2.06
N ILE A 72 -3.34 -6.14 -2.85
CA ILE A 72 -3.46 -6.46 -4.26
C ILE A 72 -3.38 -5.17 -5.07
N THR A 73 -2.25 -4.91 -5.71
CA THR A 73 -2.04 -3.70 -6.53
C THR A 73 -2.20 -4.04 -8.01
N ALA A 74 -3.22 -3.48 -8.66
CA ALA A 74 -3.51 -3.68 -10.07
C ALA A 74 -2.94 -2.55 -10.94
N CYS A 75 -2.26 -2.92 -12.04
CA CYS A 75 -1.72 -1.96 -12.98
C CYS A 75 -2.80 -1.38 -13.91
N CYS A 76 -2.93 -0.05 -13.90
CA CYS A 76 -3.84 0.73 -14.74
C CYS A 76 -3.12 1.42 -15.92
N GLY A 77 -1.85 1.10 -16.15
CA GLY A 77 -1.08 1.69 -17.25
C GLY A 77 -1.64 1.29 -18.61
N THR A 78 -1.32 2.06 -19.65
CA THR A 78 -1.93 1.96 -20.99
C THR A 78 -1.95 0.52 -21.53
N ALA A 79 -0.83 -0.20 -21.42
CA ALA A 79 -0.73 -1.59 -21.90
C ALA A 79 -1.64 -2.56 -21.12
N CYS A 80 -1.81 -2.34 -19.81
CA CYS A 80 -2.72 -3.15 -18.98
C CYS A 80 -4.18 -2.75 -19.21
N HIS A 81 -4.45 -1.46 -19.36
CA HIS A 81 -5.78 -0.93 -19.64
C HIS A 81 -6.34 -1.49 -20.96
N VAL A 82 -5.57 -1.42 -22.06
CA VAL A 82 -5.97 -1.97 -23.37
C VAL A 82 -6.19 -3.49 -23.31
N LYS A 83 -5.47 -4.20 -22.44
CA LYS A 83 -5.66 -5.64 -22.21
C LYS A 83 -6.75 -5.97 -21.18
N GLY A 84 -7.52 -4.97 -20.73
CA GLY A 84 -8.70 -5.17 -19.89
C GLY A 84 -8.43 -5.25 -18.38
N SER A 85 -7.40 -4.57 -17.86
CA SER A 85 -7.14 -4.55 -16.41
C SER A 85 -8.29 -3.98 -15.58
N GLU A 86 -9.12 -3.10 -16.14
CA GLU A 86 -10.32 -2.60 -15.49
C GLU A 86 -11.32 -3.72 -15.15
N ARG A 87 -11.47 -4.71 -16.04
CA ARG A 87 -12.33 -5.88 -15.77
C ARG A 87 -11.78 -6.71 -14.61
N LEU A 88 -10.45 -6.85 -14.52
CA LEU A 88 -9.81 -7.56 -13.41
C LEU A 88 -10.10 -6.86 -12.08
N ILE A 89 -9.94 -5.54 -12.04
CA ILE A 89 -10.19 -4.73 -10.83
C ILE A 89 -11.65 -4.81 -10.40
N ASN A 90 -12.58 -4.69 -11.35
CA ASN A 90 -14.00 -4.80 -11.05
C ASN A 90 -14.38 -6.20 -10.54
N SER A 91 -13.75 -7.26 -11.06
CA SER A 91 -13.91 -8.62 -10.53
C SER A 91 -13.36 -8.76 -9.10
N LEU A 92 -12.20 -8.15 -8.80
CA LEU A 92 -11.60 -8.14 -7.46
C LEU A 92 -12.53 -7.52 -6.43
N ILE A 93 -12.99 -6.29 -6.70
CA ILE A 93 -13.83 -5.52 -5.78
C ILE A 93 -15.12 -6.30 -5.47
N ARG A 94 -15.73 -6.94 -6.47
CA ARG A 94 -16.93 -7.77 -6.30
C ARG A 94 -16.67 -9.02 -5.48
N GLU A 95 -15.60 -9.77 -5.76
CA GLU A 95 -15.28 -11.01 -5.05
C GLU A 95 -14.92 -10.77 -3.57
N LEU A 96 -14.19 -9.68 -3.32
CA LEU A 96 -13.72 -9.30 -1.99
C LEU A 96 -14.77 -8.48 -1.22
N HIS A 97 -15.93 -8.22 -1.83
CA HIS A 97 -17.02 -7.44 -1.24
C HIS A 97 -16.56 -6.08 -0.71
N ILE A 98 -15.64 -5.43 -1.42
CA ILE A 98 -15.10 -4.13 -1.01
C ILE A 98 -16.19 -3.06 -1.24
N PRO A 99 -16.52 -2.25 -0.21
CA PRO A 99 -17.52 -1.19 -0.33
C PRO A 99 -17.16 -0.17 -1.41
N SER A 100 -18.18 0.41 -2.04
CA SER A 100 -17.98 1.43 -3.07
C SER A 100 -17.29 2.67 -2.48
N GLY A 101 -16.16 3.06 -3.06
CA GLY A 101 -15.38 4.22 -2.62
C GLY A 101 -14.33 3.90 -1.54
N GLU A 102 -14.26 2.64 -1.10
CA GLU A 102 -13.19 2.14 -0.26
C GLU A 102 -12.28 1.21 -1.06
N ASP A 103 -11.03 1.08 -0.60
CA ASP A 103 -10.03 0.19 -1.20
C ASP A 103 -9.79 -1.05 -0.34
N THR A 104 -10.31 -1.09 0.89
CA THR A 104 -10.08 -2.18 1.86
C THR A 104 -11.39 -2.85 2.26
N SER A 105 -11.36 -4.17 2.43
CA SER A 105 -12.51 -4.97 2.87
C SER A 105 -12.86 -4.70 4.34
N GLU A 106 -14.13 -4.87 4.72
CA GLU A 106 -14.61 -4.61 6.09
C GLU A 106 -13.91 -5.47 7.16
N ASP A 107 -13.51 -6.69 6.78
CA ASP A 107 -12.77 -7.63 7.63
C ASP A 107 -11.26 -7.32 7.72
N LYS A 108 -10.78 -6.27 7.04
CA LYS A 108 -9.36 -5.88 6.94
C LYS A 108 -8.44 -7.02 6.50
N LYS A 109 -8.94 -7.97 5.71
CA LYS A 109 -8.09 -9.02 5.13
C LYS A 109 -7.48 -8.62 3.80
N PHE A 110 -8.15 -7.78 3.02
CA PHE A 110 -7.72 -7.43 1.67
C PHE A 110 -7.81 -5.92 1.41
N THR A 111 -6.80 -5.39 0.72
CA THR A 111 -6.81 -4.06 0.10
C THR A 111 -6.54 -4.18 -1.38
N VAL A 112 -7.35 -3.54 -2.22
CA VAL A 112 -7.20 -3.48 -3.67
C VAL A 112 -6.79 -2.07 -4.08
N GLU A 113 -5.61 -1.96 -4.66
CA GLU A 113 -5.01 -0.68 -5.03
C GLU A 113 -4.84 -0.58 -6.54
N LYS A 114 -4.82 0.66 -7.01
CA LYS A 114 -4.58 0.98 -8.41
C LYS A 114 -3.26 1.70 -8.52
N VAL A 115 -2.38 1.20 -9.38
CA VAL A 115 -1.12 1.88 -9.72
C VAL A 115 -1.13 2.29 -11.18
N ASN A 116 -0.62 3.49 -11.46
CA ASN A 116 -0.59 4.01 -12.83
C ASN A 116 0.31 3.17 -13.75
N CYS A 117 1.46 2.68 -13.27
CA CYS A 117 2.32 1.81 -14.05
C CYS A 117 3.24 1.00 -13.14
N VAL A 118 3.41 -0.28 -13.46
CA VAL A 118 4.41 -1.16 -12.82
C VAL A 118 5.72 -1.23 -13.64
N GLY A 119 5.70 -0.78 -14.90
CA GLY A 119 6.86 -0.86 -15.80
C GLY A 119 7.06 -2.23 -16.48
N ALA A 120 6.19 -3.21 -16.20
CA ALA A 120 6.30 -4.58 -16.74
C ALA A 120 5.35 -4.83 -17.94
N CYS A 121 5.36 -3.92 -18.93
CA CYS A 121 4.40 -3.94 -20.04
C CYS A 121 4.45 -5.21 -20.92
N SER A 122 5.62 -5.87 -21.02
CA SER A 122 5.80 -7.11 -21.78
C SER A 122 4.94 -8.28 -21.27
N ILE A 123 4.55 -8.24 -19.99
CA ILE A 123 3.74 -9.25 -19.32
C ILE A 123 2.37 -8.70 -18.89
N ALA A 124 1.88 -7.62 -19.51
CA ALA A 124 0.54 -7.10 -19.22
C ALA A 124 -0.57 -8.13 -19.55
N PRO A 125 -1.69 -8.17 -18.80
CA PRO A 125 -2.00 -7.39 -17.58
C PRO A 125 -1.17 -7.81 -16.36
N VAL A 126 -0.80 -6.85 -15.52
CA VAL A 126 0.04 -7.04 -14.32
C VAL A 126 -0.74 -6.75 -13.05
N VAL A 127 -0.64 -7.66 -12.08
CA VAL A 127 -1.15 -7.51 -10.72
C VAL A 127 -0.04 -7.89 -9.75
N ILE A 128 0.12 -7.15 -8.67
CA ILE A 128 1.05 -7.45 -7.58
C ILE A 128 0.22 -7.93 -6.40
N ILE A 129 0.59 -9.05 -5.78
CA ILE A 129 -0.07 -9.58 -4.58
C ILE A 129 1.00 -9.73 -3.51
N ASN A 130 0.90 -8.98 -2.40
CA ASN A 130 1.84 -9.06 -1.26
C ASN A 130 3.33 -8.98 -1.66
N LYS A 131 3.68 -8.18 -2.68
CA LYS A 131 5.02 -8.01 -3.29
C LYS A 131 5.36 -9.01 -4.42
N GLU A 132 4.56 -10.02 -4.67
CA GLU A 132 4.75 -10.93 -5.81
C GLU A 132 4.16 -10.37 -7.10
N VAL A 133 4.96 -10.30 -8.16
CA VAL A 133 4.53 -9.77 -9.45
C VAL A 133 3.93 -10.88 -10.31
N HIS A 134 2.67 -10.73 -10.70
CA HIS A 134 1.98 -11.66 -11.57
C HIS A 134 1.63 -11.01 -12.92
N GLY A 135 2.23 -11.55 -13.98
CA GLY A 135 1.95 -11.14 -15.36
C GLY A 135 0.98 -12.06 -16.10
N LYS A 136 0.51 -11.58 -17.25
CA LYS A 136 -0.49 -12.21 -18.12
C LYS A 136 -1.72 -12.64 -17.32
N MET A 137 -2.14 -11.78 -16.39
CA MET A 137 -3.20 -12.11 -15.46
C MET A 137 -4.55 -12.12 -16.17
N THR A 138 -5.35 -13.14 -15.88
CA THR A 138 -6.76 -13.27 -16.31
C THR A 138 -7.65 -13.29 -15.07
N ALA A 139 -8.95 -13.01 -15.24
CA ALA A 139 -9.89 -13.04 -14.12
C ALA A 139 -9.86 -14.41 -13.42
N ASP A 140 -9.92 -15.51 -14.18
CA ASP A 140 -9.90 -16.86 -13.60
C ASP A 140 -8.63 -17.16 -12.79
N ARG A 141 -7.46 -16.75 -13.30
CA ARG A 141 -6.20 -16.96 -12.59
C ARG A 141 -6.13 -16.10 -11.34
N LEU A 142 -6.57 -14.85 -11.43
CA LEU A 142 -6.61 -13.91 -10.31
C LEU A 142 -7.50 -14.46 -9.18
N MET A 143 -8.68 -14.98 -9.51
CA MET A 143 -9.59 -15.59 -8.53
C MET A 143 -9.00 -16.84 -7.88
N LYS A 144 -8.23 -17.64 -8.62
CA LYS A 144 -7.49 -18.77 -8.06
C LYS A 144 -6.42 -18.33 -7.07
N GLU A 145 -5.65 -17.28 -7.37
CA GLU A 145 -4.63 -16.77 -6.44
C GLU A 145 -5.26 -16.21 -5.17
N ILE A 146 -6.35 -15.43 -5.28
CA ILE A 146 -7.07 -14.90 -4.11
C ILE A 146 -7.57 -16.02 -3.20
N ARG A 147 -8.16 -17.08 -3.77
CA ARG A 147 -8.67 -18.22 -2.99
C ARG A 147 -7.61 -19.00 -2.23
N LYS A 148 -6.33 -18.90 -2.61
CA LYS A 148 -5.23 -19.52 -1.86
C LYS A 148 -4.85 -18.71 -0.62
N ILE A 149 -5.14 -17.41 -0.64
CA ILE A 149 -4.74 -16.43 0.37
C ILE A 149 -5.88 -16.14 1.35
N LYS A 150 -7.12 -16.37 0.91
CA LYS A 150 -8.36 -16.22 1.69
C LYS A 150 -8.51 -17.30 2.76
#